data_AF-A0A2X0J6Q1-F1
#
_entry.id   AF-A0A2X0J6Q1-F1
#
_cell.length_a   1.000
_cell.length_b   1.000
_cell.length_c   1.000
_cell.angle_alpha   90.00
_cell.angle_beta   90.00
_cell.angle_gamma   90.00
#
_symmetry.space_group_name_H-M   'P 1'
#
loop_
_entity.id
_entity.type
_entity.pdbx_description
1 polymer ?
#
loop_
_entity_poly.entity_id
_entity_poly.type
_entity_poly.pdbx_seq_one_letter_code
_entity_poly.pdbx_strand_id
1 'polypeptide(L)'
;MRPFCDAILSTRTQAASRRNPHNAGVRWAYAVASAALVVAAPVAAWGLLGRLDVQGVAPSGLDYFVKPFDIPPGMELALGLAALGVVLGCGAMLLSAPRGAFNSRWWWVILPLVAAGTVIGFGERVLTAGVIGANIGAGLVILLGGPAVVGLVLGAVVQALMIRRSEAAGAALARRHSPGNQDIIPR
;
A
#
# COMPACT_ATOMS: atom_id res chain seq x y z
N MET A 1 1.74 24.41 -55.99
CA MET A 1 2.78 24.73 -54.98
C MET A 1 2.19 25.83 -54.08
N ARG A 2 1.82 25.73 -52.80
CA ARG A 2 2.23 24.91 -51.64
C ARG A 2 1.05 24.84 -50.61
N PRO A 3 0.02 23.97 -50.76
CA PRO A 3 -1.04 23.88 -49.73
C PRO A 3 -1.07 22.56 -48.94
N PHE A 4 -0.18 21.60 -49.23
CA PHE A 4 -0.29 20.24 -48.68
C PHE A 4 0.60 19.96 -47.45
N CYS A 5 1.56 20.83 -47.13
CA CYS A 5 2.48 20.62 -46.01
C CYS A 5 1.96 21.11 -44.66
N ASP A 6 1.03 22.09 -44.64
CA ASP A 6 0.51 22.65 -43.38
C ASP A 6 -0.55 21.74 -42.72
N ALA A 7 -1.19 20.86 -43.49
CA ALA A 7 -2.20 19.95 -42.96
C ALA A 7 -1.61 18.78 -42.14
N ILE A 8 -0.35 18.39 -42.39
CA ILE A 8 0.30 17.26 -41.69
C ILE A 8 0.94 17.70 -40.37
N LEU A 9 1.32 18.97 -40.24
CA LEU A 9 1.88 19.53 -39.01
C LEU A 9 0.80 19.84 -37.95
N SER A 10 -0.44 20.14 -38.36
CA SER A 10 -1.58 20.36 -37.46
C SER A 10 -2.04 19.08 -36.73
N THR A 11 -1.93 17.92 -37.38
CA THR A 11 -2.38 16.64 -36.80
C THR A 11 -1.42 16.10 -35.72
N ARG A 12 -0.12 16.45 -35.80
CA ARG A 12 0.87 15.99 -34.80
C ARG A 12 0.88 16.80 -33.51
N THR A 13 0.46 18.06 -33.54
CA THR A 13 0.37 18.91 -32.34
C THR A 13 -0.90 18.67 -31.52
N GLN A 14 -1.99 18.17 -32.12
CA GLN A 14 -3.18 17.76 -31.36
C GLN A 14 -3.04 16.42 -30.61
N ALA A 15 -2.13 15.54 -31.03
CA ALA A 15 -1.88 14.26 -30.37
C ALA A 15 -1.13 14.39 -29.03
N ALA A 16 -0.45 15.52 -28.79
CA ALA A 16 0.37 15.74 -27.60
C ALA A 16 -0.41 16.33 -26.39
N SER A 17 -1.65 16.80 -26.59
CA SER A 17 -2.38 17.55 -25.55
C SER A 17 -3.63 16.84 -24.98
N ARG A 18 -3.98 15.63 -25.42
CA ARG A 18 -5.03 14.84 -24.77
C ARG A 18 -4.41 13.91 -23.71
N ARG A 19 -4.00 14.48 -22.57
CA ARG A 19 -4.04 13.71 -21.32
C ARG A 19 -5.50 13.38 -21.06
N ASN A 20 -5.96 12.22 -21.52
CA ASN A 20 -7.34 11.78 -21.30
C ASN A 20 -7.63 11.82 -19.79
N PRO A 21 -8.58 12.65 -19.31
CA PRO A 21 -8.94 12.70 -17.89
C PRO A 21 -9.42 11.34 -17.36
N HIS A 22 -9.92 10.50 -18.27
CA HIS A 22 -10.29 9.12 -18.01
C HIS A 22 -9.13 8.25 -17.45
N ASN A 23 -7.89 8.53 -17.85
CA ASN A 23 -6.71 7.79 -17.37
C ASN A 23 -6.23 8.29 -16.00
N ALA A 24 -6.53 9.54 -15.66
CA ALA A 24 -6.21 10.08 -14.35
C ALA A 24 -7.11 9.47 -13.26
N GLY A 25 -8.41 9.33 -13.53
CA GLY A 25 -9.36 8.71 -12.61
C GLY A 25 -9.01 7.26 -12.27
N VAL A 26 -8.65 6.45 -13.28
CA VAL A 26 -8.28 5.04 -13.10
C VAL A 26 -7.01 4.90 -12.25
N ARG A 27 -5.99 5.74 -12.48
CA ARG A 27 -4.76 5.73 -11.68
C ARG A 27 -5.02 6.13 -10.22
N TRP A 28 -5.88 7.11 -10.00
CA TRP A 28 -6.29 7.52 -8.65
C TRP A 28 -7.03 6.39 -7.93
N ALA A 29 -7.90 5.66 -8.62
CA ALA A 29 -8.62 4.53 -8.05
C ALA A 29 -7.67 3.43 -7.54
N TYR A 30 -6.64 3.07 -8.31
CA TYR A 30 -5.64 2.08 -7.85
C TYR A 30 -4.77 2.60 -6.70
N ALA A 31 -4.46 3.90 -6.67
CA ALA A 31 -3.73 4.49 -5.55
C ALA A 31 -4.56 4.42 -4.26
N VAL A 32 -5.86 4.76 -4.34
CA VAL A 32 -6.80 4.64 -3.22
C VAL A 32 -6.96 3.18 -2.79
N ALA A 33 -7.14 2.25 -3.73
CA ALA A 33 -7.22 0.83 -3.41
C ALA A 33 -5.95 0.31 -2.72
N SER A 34 -4.76 0.74 -3.17
CA SER A 34 -3.50 0.38 -2.53
C SER A 34 -3.40 0.92 -1.10
N ALA A 35 -3.80 2.18 -0.88
CA ALA A 35 -3.80 2.78 0.44
C ALA A 35 -4.81 2.10 1.37
N ALA A 36 -6.03 1.87 0.88
CA ALA A 36 -7.09 1.19 1.62
C ALA A 36 -6.68 -0.24 2.02
N LEU A 37 -6.03 -0.98 1.11
CA LEU A 37 -5.50 -2.30 1.37
C LEU A 37 -4.47 -2.30 2.52
N VAL A 38 -3.51 -1.36 2.49
CA VAL A 38 -2.46 -1.25 3.53
C VAL A 38 -3.04 -0.86 4.88
N VAL A 39 -4.01 0.05 4.91
CA VAL A 39 -4.65 0.52 6.15
C VAL A 39 -5.62 -0.52 6.72
N ALA A 40 -6.33 -1.28 5.87
CA ALA A 40 -7.27 -2.29 6.32
C ALA A 40 -6.60 -3.55 6.87
N ALA A 41 -5.39 -3.89 6.39
CA ALA A 41 -4.64 -5.06 6.83
C ALA A 41 -4.42 -5.16 8.36
N PRO A 42 -3.92 -4.14 9.08
CA PRO A 42 -3.78 -4.21 10.54
C PRO A 42 -5.13 -4.38 11.25
N VAL A 43 -6.17 -3.71 10.78
CA VAL A 43 -7.52 -3.78 11.39
C VAL A 43 -8.13 -5.17 11.18
N ALA A 44 -7.97 -5.75 9.99
CA ALA A 44 -8.41 -7.11 9.70
C ALA A 44 -7.68 -8.13 10.59
N ALA A 45 -6.35 -8.03 10.69
CA ALA A 45 -5.55 -8.91 11.54
C ALA A 45 -6.00 -8.80 13.01
N TRP A 46 -6.11 -7.58 13.53
CA TRP A 46 -6.53 -7.30 14.89
C TRP A 46 -7.95 -7.82 15.18
N GLY A 47 -8.94 -7.46 14.36
CA GLY A 47 -10.34 -7.80 14.62
C GLY A 47 -10.64 -9.29 14.48
N LEU A 48 -9.98 -9.99 13.56
CA LEU A 48 -10.20 -11.43 13.33
C LEU A 48 -9.54 -12.33 14.38
N LEU A 49 -8.41 -11.90 14.97
CA LEU A 49 -7.77 -12.64 16.06
C LEU A 49 -8.62 -12.63 17.34
N GLY A 50 -9.37 -11.54 17.57
CA GLY A 50 -10.10 -11.33 18.81
C GLY A 50 -9.16 -11.21 20.02
N ARG A 51 -9.73 -11.30 21.23
CA ARG A 51 -8.96 -11.25 22.47
C ARG A 51 -8.25 -12.57 22.73
N LEU A 52 -6.99 -12.48 23.16
CA LEU A 52 -6.11 -13.62 23.44
C LEU A 52 -5.99 -13.92 24.95
N ASP A 53 -7.02 -13.58 25.71
CA ASP A 53 -7.04 -13.74 27.17
C ASP A 53 -7.06 -15.22 27.57
N VAL A 54 -6.39 -15.54 28.68
CA VAL A 54 -6.46 -16.85 29.32
C VAL A 54 -7.90 -17.15 29.73
N GLN A 55 -8.42 -18.28 29.28
CA GLN A 55 -9.79 -18.72 29.54
C GLN A 55 -9.96 -19.28 30.95
N GLY A 56 -11.15 -19.11 31.54
CA GLY A 56 -11.49 -19.67 32.85
C GLY A 56 -10.96 -18.88 34.05
N VAL A 57 -10.42 -17.68 33.83
CA VAL A 57 -9.93 -16.77 34.87
C VAL A 57 -10.81 -15.54 34.89
N ALA A 58 -11.13 -15.05 36.10
CA ALA A 58 -11.86 -13.79 36.24
C ALA A 58 -11.00 -12.62 35.74
N PRO A 59 -11.58 -11.57 35.13
CA PRO A 59 -10.81 -10.42 34.62
C PRO A 59 -9.92 -9.74 35.68
N SER A 60 -10.26 -9.84 36.96
CA SER A 60 -9.46 -9.31 38.08
C SER A 60 -8.17 -10.08 38.36
N GLY A 61 -8.03 -11.30 37.83
CA GLY A 61 -6.84 -12.14 37.96
C GLY A 61 -5.94 -12.14 36.73
N LEU A 62 -6.23 -11.30 35.73
CA LEU A 62 -5.44 -11.18 34.51
C LEU A 62 -4.50 -9.98 34.60
N ASP A 63 -3.23 -10.25 34.32
CA ASP A 63 -2.18 -9.26 34.14
C ASP A 63 -2.11 -8.86 32.66
N TYR A 64 -2.11 -7.54 32.43
CA TYR A 64 -2.05 -6.96 31.09
C TYR A 64 -0.78 -6.14 30.94
N PHE A 65 -0.08 -6.32 29.82
CA PHE A 65 1.03 -5.44 29.48
C PHE A 65 0.51 -4.07 29.04
N VAL A 66 -0.53 -4.05 28.20
CA VAL A 66 -1.35 -2.88 27.88
C VAL A 66 -2.82 -3.27 28.04
N LYS A 67 -3.65 -2.43 28.68
CA LYS A 67 -5.07 -2.74 28.82
C LYS A 67 -5.79 -2.67 27.45
N PRO A 68 -6.58 -3.68 27.08
CA PRO A 68 -7.38 -3.63 25.85
C PRO A 68 -8.45 -2.54 25.93
N PHE A 69 -8.88 -2.07 24.76
CA PHE A 69 -10.04 -1.19 24.68
C PHE A 69 -11.31 -1.93 25.11
N ASP A 70 -12.17 -1.24 25.85
CA ASP A 70 -13.46 -1.80 26.28
C ASP A 70 -14.48 -1.72 25.14
N ILE A 71 -14.28 -2.56 24.15
CA ILE A 71 -15.15 -2.70 22.98
C ILE A 71 -15.85 -4.06 23.07
N PRO A 72 -17.16 -4.15 22.77
CA PRO A 72 -17.86 -5.42 22.73
C PRO A 72 -17.18 -6.40 21.77
N PRO A 73 -17.00 -7.69 22.14
CA PRO A 73 -16.33 -8.67 21.28
C PRO A 73 -16.94 -8.78 19.88
N GLY A 74 -18.26 -8.64 19.77
CA GLY A 74 -18.96 -8.64 18.48
C GLY A 74 -18.59 -7.47 17.57
N MET A 75 -18.26 -6.30 18.14
CA MET A 75 -17.84 -5.13 17.37
C MET A 75 -16.39 -5.28 16.88
N GLU A 76 -15.49 -5.86 17.67
CA GLU A 76 -14.12 -6.16 17.23
C GLU A 76 -14.13 -7.11 16.01
N LEU A 77 -14.93 -8.18 16.08
CA LEU A 77 -15.09 -9.13 14.98
C LEU A 77 -15.74 -8.48 13.75
N ALA A 78 -16.79 -7.67 13.94
CA ALA A 78 -17.46 -6.98 12.84
C ALA A 78 -16.51 -6.03 12.10
N LEU A 79 -15.68 -5.28 12.83
CA LEU A 79 -14.63 -4.43 12.25
C LEU A 79 -13.58 -5.26 11.51
N GLY A 80 -13.16 -6.39 12.08
CA GLY A 80 -12.22 -7.32 11.45
C GLY A 80 -12.76 -7.86 10.12
N LEU A 81 -14.02 -8.30 10.09
CA LEU A 81 -14.69 -8.80 8.87
C LEU A 81 -14.89 -7.70 7.83
N ALA A 82 -15.29 -6.50 8.25
CA ALA A 82 -15.42 -5.36 7.34
C ALA A 82 -14.07 -4.99 6.71
N ALA A 83 -13.01 -4.92 7.51
CA ALA A 83 -11.65 -4.67 7.04
C ALA A 83 -11.14 -5.79 6.13
N LEU A 84 -11.44 -7.06 6.43
CA LEU A 84 -11.13 -8.19 5.55
C LEU A 84 -11.82 -8.03 4.19
N GLY A 85 -13.08 -7.61 4.17
CA GLY A 85 -13.79 -7.29 2.92
C GLY A 85 -13.07 -6.22 2.10
N VAL A 86 -12.55 -5.18 2.74
CA VAL A 86 -11.73 -4.14 2.07
C VAL A 86 -10.43 -4.72 1.52
N VAL A 87 -9.72 -5.55 2.31
CA VAL A 87 -8.48 -6.22 1.89
C VAL A 87 -8.72 -7.09 0.65
N LEU A 88 -9.74 -7.93 0.69
CA LEU A 88 -10.08 -8.82 -0.43
C LEU A 88 -10.56 -8.04 -1.66
N GLY A 89 -11.42 -7.05 -1.47
CA GLY A 89 -11.94 -6.23 -2.56
C GLY A 89 -10.86 -5.39 -3.25
N CYS A 90 -10.01 -4.71 -2.48
CA CYS A 90 -8.91 -3.92 -3.03
C CYS A 90 -7.83 -4.81 -3.64
N GLY A 91 -7.50 -5.94 -2.99
CA GLY A 91 -6.57 -6.93 -3.52
C GLY A 91 -7.03 -7.50 -4.86
N ALA A 92 -8.30 -7.93 -4.95
CA ALA A 92 -8.89 -8.41 -6.19
C ALA A 92 -8.88 -7.33 -7.28
N MET A 93 -9.27 -6.09 -6.96
CA MET A 93 -9.24 -4.97 -7.90
C MET A 93 -7.82 -4.70 -8.44
N LEU A 94 -6.79 -4.77 -7.60
CA LEU A 94 -5.39 -4.58 -8.01
C LEU A 94 -4.87 -5.75 -8.86
N LEU A 95 -5.26 -6.99 -8.53
CA LEU A 95 -4.90 -8.19 -9.29
C LEU A 95 -5.60 -8.26 -10.65
N SER A 96 -6.83 -7.74 -10.75
CA SER A 96 -7.61 -7.66 -11.99
C SER A 96 -7.29 -6.43 -12.84
N ALA A 97 -6.30 -5.62 -12.45
CA ALA A 97 -5.96 -4.41 -13.20
C ALA A 97 -5.51 -4.75 -14.64
N PRO A 98 -6.08 -4.11 -15.68
CA PRO A 98 -5.67 -4.34 -17.05
C PRO A 98 -4.20 -3.95 -17.25
N ARG A 99 -3.53 -4.60 -18.22
CA ARG A 99 -2.12 -4.35 -18.52
C ARG A 99 -1.87 -2.85 -18.75
N GLY A 100 -0.95 -2.28 -17.97
CA GLY A 100 -0.57 -0.86 -18.05
C GLY A 100 -1.39 0.08 -17.15
N ALA A 101 -2.47 -0.39 -16.52
CA ALA A 101 -3.27 0.42 -15.61
C ALA A 101 -2.66 0.48 -14.19
N PHE A 102 -2.02 -0.60 -13.76
CA PHE A 102 -1.25 -0.71 -12.53
C PHE A 102 0.17 -1.18 -12.83
N ASN A 103 1.18 -0.49 -12.28
CA ASN A 103 2.58 -0.90 -12.45
C ASN A 103 2.88 -2.02 -11.45
N SER A 104 2.97 -3.26 -11.94
CA SER A 104 3.18 -4.47 -11.14
C SER A 104 4.39 -4.40 -10.19
N ARG A 105 5.39 -3.56 -10.47
CA ARG A 105 6.53 -3.34 -9.56
C ARG A 105 6.12 -2.78 -8.20
N TRP A 106 4.97 -2.09 -8.11
CA TRP A 106 4.46 -1.59 -6.83
C TRP A 106 4.03 -2.68 -5.85
N TRP A 107 3.87 -3.94 -6.30
CA TRP A 107 3.68 -5.06 -5.37
C TRP A 107 4.85 -5.23 -4.41
N TRP A 108 6.08 -4.87 -4.80
CA TRP A 108 7.26 -4.85 -3.92
C TRP A 108 7.20 -3.78 -2.83
N VAL A 109 6.27 -2.83 -2.92
CA VAL A 109 6.00 -1.82 -1.90
C VAL A 109 4.77 -2.21 -1.09
N ILE A 110 3.70 -2.65 -1.75
CA ILE A 110 2.42 -2.96 -1.11
C ILE A 110 2.53 -4.20 -0.21
N LEU A 111 3.13 -5.30 -0.68
CA LEU A 111 3.19 -6.54 0.11
C LEU A 111 3.95 -6.36 1.44
N PRO A 112 5.15 -5.72 1.48
CA PRO A 112 5.82 -5.48 2.75
C PRO A 112 5.03 -4.57 3.69
N LEU A 113 4.31 -3.56 3.17
CA LEU A 113 3.48 -2.69 3.99
C LEU A 113 2.25 -3.40 4.56
N VAL A 114 1.60 -4.26 3.76
CA VAL A 114 0.51 -5.13 4.24
C VAL A 114 1.03 -6.07 5.32
N ALA A 115 2.18 -6.72 5.09
CA ALA A 115 2.81 -7.60 6.08
C ALA A 115 3.16 -6.85 7.38
N ALA A 116 3.73 -5.64 7.28
CA ALA A 116 4.02 -4.79 8.43
C ALA A 116 2.73 -4.44 9.20
N GLY A 117 1.68 -4.06 8.50
CA GLY A 117 0.36 -3.82 9.09
C GLY A 117 -0.19 -5.05 9.82
N THR A 118 -0.12 -6.23 9.20
CA THR A 118 -0.54 -7.49 9.84
C THR A 118 0.26 -7.80 11.11
N VAL A 119 1.59 -7.61 11.09
CA VAL A 119 2.43 -7.79 12.29
C VAL A 119 2.06 -6.80 13.39
N ILE A 120 1.75 -5.54 13.05
CA ILE A 120 1.28 -4.54 14.01
C ILE A 120 -0.06 -4.95 14.62
N GLY A 121 -1.03 -5.34 13.80
CA GLY A 121 -2.36 -5.76 14.28
C GLY A 121 -2.30 -7.00 15.16
N PHE A 122 -1.48 -7.99 14.78
CA PHE A 122 -1.18 -9.16 15.62
C PHE A 122 -0.46 -8.78 16.91
N GLY A 123 0.57 -7.94 16.81
CA GLY A 123 1.39 -7.51 17.93
C GLY A 123 0.56 -6.79 18.99
N GLU A 124 -0.38 -5.93 18.59
CA GLU A 124 -1.31 -5.29 19.51
C GLU A 124 -2.12 -6.31 20.32
N ARG A 125 -2.63 -7.38 19.68
CA ARG A 125 -3.37 -8.44 20.39
C ARG A 125 -2.53 -9.20 21.39
N VAL A 126 -1.26 -9.43 21.06
CA VAL A 126 -0.33 -10.08 21.99
C VAL A 126 0.01 -9.16 23.16
N LEU A 127 0.19 -7.87 22.91
CA LEU A 127 0.46 -6.87 23.95
C LEU A 127 -0.74 -6.65 24.87
N THR A 128 -1.96 -6.81 24.36
CA THR A 128 -3.20 -6.65 25.11
C THR A 128 -3.78 -7.96 25.66
N ALA A 129 -3.08 -9.08 25.46
CA ALA A 129 -3.50 -10.36 26.00
C ALA A 129 -3.43 -10.37 27.53
N GLY A 130 -4.54 -10.73 28.17
CA GLY A 130 -4.61 -11.00 29.61
C GLY A 130 -4.02 -12.35 29.92
N VAL A 131 -2.93 -12.36 30.68
CA VAL A 131 -2.20 -13.58 31.08
C VAL A 131 -2.07 -13.65 32.59
N ILE A 132 -1.69 -14.82 33.12
CA ILE A 132 -1.29 -14.93 34.53
C ILE A 132 0.22 -14.73 34.60
N GLY A 133 0.68 -13.62 35.18
CA GLY A 133 2.10 -13.30 35.30
C GLY A 133 2.69 -12.60 34.07
N ALA A 134 3.92 -12.98 33.68
CA ALA A 134 4.68 -12.25 32.66
C ALA A 134 4.28 -12.64 31.22
N ASN A 135 3.88 -11.65 30.43
CA ASN A 135 3.58 -11.83 29.01
C ASN A 135 4.87 -11.97 28.17
N ILE A 136 5.37 -13.20 28.03
CA ILE A 136 6.56 -13.49 27.19
C ILE A 136 6.30 -13.14 25.72
N GLY A 137 5.05 -13.30 25.25
CA GLY A 137 4.64 -12.94 23.90
C GLY A 137 4.87 -11.46 23.60
N ALA A 138 4.56 -10.57 24.54
CA ALA A 138 4.82 -9.13 24.43
C ALA A 138 6.31 -8.85 24.21
N GLY A 139 7.17 -9.51 25.00
CA GLY A 139 8.63 -9.41 24.83
C GLY A 139 9.10 -9.85 23.45
N LEU A 140 8.58 -10.96 22.93
CA LEU A 140 8.91 -11.46 21.59
C LEU A 140 8.42 -10.53 20.47
N VAL A 141 7.21 -9.98 20.59
CA VAL A 141 6.67 -9.01 19.63
C VAL A 141 7.52 -7.74 19.60
N ILE A 142 7.97 -7.25 20.75
CA ILE A 142 8.85 -6.07 20.81
C ILE A 142 10.22 -6.40 20.20
N LEU A 143 10.82 -7.52 20.60
CA LEU A 143 12.17 -7.89 20.21
C LEU A 143 12.29 -8.29 18.73
N LEU A 144 11.31 -9.01 18.19
CA LEU A 144 11.34 -9.52 16.82
C LEU A 144 10.38 -8.77 15.90
N GLY A 145 9.15 -8.52 16.36
CA GLY A 145 8.12 -7.83 15.57
C GLY A 145 8.50 -6.38 15.27
N GLY A 146 9.04 -5.65 16.25
CA GLY A 146 9.51 -4.26 16.07
C GLY A 146 10.56 -4.13 14.95
N PRO A 147 11.70 -4.83 15.04
CA PRO A 147 12.71 -4.84 13.97
C PRO A 147 12.18 -5.36 12.63
N ALA A 148 11.31 -6.37 12.63
CA ALA A 148 10.69 -6.88 11.41
C ALA A 148 9.84 -5.80 10.72
N VAL A 149 8.98 -5.08 11.47
CA VAL A 149 8.17 -3.96 10.94
C VAL A 149 9.07 -2.87 10.38
N VAL A 150 10.12 -2.47 11.11
CA VAL A 150 11.09 -1.48 10.64
C VAL A 150 11.74 -1.92 9.33
N GLY A 151 12.21 -3.17 9.26
CA GLY A 151 12.82 -3.74 8.06
C GLY A 151 11.87 -3.75 6.86
N LEU A 152 10.61 -4.15 7.07
CA LEU A 152 9.58 -4.17 6.02
C LEU A 152 9.26 -2.76 5.51
N VAL A 153 9.12 -1.78 6.41
CA VAL A 153 8.84 -0.39 6.04
C VAL A 153 10.03 0.22 5.29
N LEU A 154 11.25 0.05 5.80
CA LEU A 154 12.45 0.53 5.12
C LEU A 154 12.61 -0.12 3.74
N GLY A 155 12.38 -1.43 3.64
CA GLY A 155 12.36 -2.15 2.37
C GLY A 155 11.34 -1.54 1.38
N ALA A 156 10.11 -1.31 1.82
CA ALA A 156 9.07 -0.69 1.00
C ALA A 156 9.46 0.71 0.51
N VAL A 157 10.06 1.53 1.39
CA VAL A 157 10.57 2.88 1.05
C VAL A 157 11.68 2.79 0.00
N VAL A 158 12.65 1.90 0.18
CA VAL A 158 13.74 1.69 -0.78
C VAL A 158 13.19 1.29 -2.15
N GLN A 159 12.25 0.34 -2.20
CA GLN A 159 11.64 -0.09 -3.44
C GLN A 159 10.86 1.03 -4.12
N ALA A 160 10.09 1.82 -3.37
CA ALA A 160 9.36 2.97 -3.90
C ALA A 160 10.32 4.01 -4.52
N LEU A 161 11.46 4.27 -3.88
CA LEU A 161 12.48 5.18 -4.40
C LEU A 161 13.16 4.62 -5.67
N MET A 162 13.45 3.33 -5.71
CA MET A 162 14.04 2.67 -6.89
C MET A 162 13.10 2.73 -8.10
N ILE A 163 11.80 2.48 -7.90
CA ILE A 163 10.79 2.58 -8.94
C ILE A 163 10.77 4.00 -9.51
N ARG A 164 10.67 5.03 -8.64
CA ARG A 164 10.67 6.44 -9.05
C ARG A 164 11.93 6.85 -9.81
N ARG A 165 13.11 6.36 -9.38
CA ARG A 165 14.38 6.61 -10.07
C ARG A 165 14.40 6.01 -11.47
N SER A 166 13.90 4.78 -11.62
CA SER A 166 13.84 4.10 -12.92
C SER A 166 12.93 4.83 -13.92
N GLU A 167 11.82 5.38 -13.43
CA GLU A 167 10.90 6.19 -14.23
C GLU A 167 11.53 7.53 -14.66
N ALA A 168 12.24 8.21 -13.75
CA ALA A 168 12.93 9.47 -14.04
C ALA A 168 14.07 9.29 -15.07
N ALA A 169 14.87 8.23 -14.93
CA ALA A 169 15.94 7.90 -15.86
C ALA A 169 15.41 7.59 -17.28
N GLY A 170 14.32 6.82 -17.37
CA GLY A 170 13.66 6.55 -18.65
C GLY A 170 13.16 7.82 -19.34
N ALA A 171 12.55 8.74 -18.58
CA ALA A 171 12.10 10.03 -19.11
C ALA A 171 13.25 10.95 -19.57
N ALA A 172 14.42 10.87 -18.93
CA ALA A 172 15.60 11.62 -19.36
C ALA A 172 16.19 11.08 -20.67
N LEU A 173 16.25 9.75 -20.84
CA LEU A 173 16.75 9.12 -22.07
C LEU A 173 15.83 9.36 -23.27
N ALA A 174 14.51 9.28 -23.07
CA ALA A 174 13.53 9.56 -24.12
C ALA A 174 13.64 11.00 -24.67
N ARG A 175 13.93 11.98 -23.79
CA ARG A 175 14.16 13.38 -24.20
C ARG A 175 15.41 13.56 -25.05
N ARG A 176 16.48 12.80 -24.79
CA ARG A 176 17.73 12.87 -25.57
C ARG A 176 17.59 12.27 -26.97
N HIS A 177 16.73 11.26 -27.14
CA HIS A 177 16.54 10.59 -28.43
C HIS A 177 15.44 11.21 -29.29
N SER A 178 14.80 12.30 -28.86
CA SER A 178 13.82 13.01 -29.66
C SER A 178 14.54 13.81 -30.76
N PRO A 179 14.51 13.39 -32.05
CA PRO A 179 15.41 13.90 -33.10
C PRO A 179 15.10 15.34 -33.57
N GLY A 180 14.23 16.07 -32.89
CA GLY A 180 13.54 17.26 -33.41
C GLY A 180 14.02 18.61 -32.91
N ASN A 181 15.21 18.72 -32.29
CA ASN A 181 15.72 20.01 -31.79
C ASN A 181 17.20 20.25 -32.16
N GLN A 182 17.60 19.86 -33.38
CA GLN A 182 18.91 20.23 -33.94
C GLN A 182 18.85 21.31 -35.02
N ASP A 183 17.66 21.72 -35.47
CA ASP A 183 17.54 22.77 -36.49
C ASP A 183 16.95 24.05 -35.87
N ILE A 184 17.82 25.00 -35.54
CA ILE A 184 17.72 26.46 -35.77
C ILE A 184 19.03 27.02 -35.18
N ILE A 185 20.11 26.93 -35.95
CA ILE A 185 21.23 27.86 -35.80
C ILE A 185 20.91 29.00 -36.77
N PRO A 186 20.56 30.21 -36.31
CA PRO A 186 20.45 31.35 -37.21
C PRO A 186 21.86 31.64 -37.75
N ARG A 187 21.99 31.55 -39.09
CA ARG A 187 23.17 32.04 -39.81
C ARG A 187 23.15 33.55 -39.92
#